data_AF-A0A7W1HT19-F1
#
_entry.id   AF-A0A7W1HT19-F1
#
_cell.length_a   1.000
_cell.length_b   1.000
_cell.length_c   1.000
_cell.angle_alpha   90.00
_cell.angle_beta   90.00
_cell.angle_gamma   90.00
#
_symmetry.space_group_name_H-M   'P 1'
#
loop_
_entity.id
_entity.type
_entity.pdbx_description
1 polymer ?
#
loop_
_entity_poly.entity_id
_entity_poly.type
_entity_poly.pdbx_seq_one_letter_code
_entity_poly.pdbx_strand_id
1 'polypeptide(L)'
;MCIAHGAAAPAVKAKAAERVQRQKAGARLMAMGIEVGPADPLEVLQKRLAEADAITDAAAELVSELDDIAPANHHGDRKPDALVKIQGEWFDRTARLAKLGLDNGLAKKALERLSRIGETQAAEMVEAFTAAINDPDVNMTPEQKAAAKKAAARHLRAQAPE
;
A
#
# COMPACT_ATOMS: atom_id res chain seq x y z
N MET A 1 -40.02 -11.69 13.32
CA MET A 1 -40.51 -10.39 13.86
C MET A 1 -41.81 -10.05 13.17
N CYS A 2 -42.91 -9.92 13.91
CA CYS A 2 -44.24 -9.63 13.37
C CYS A 2 -44.37 -8.12 13.05
N ILE A 3 -45.15 -7.75 12.01
CA ILE A 3 -45.38 -6.34 11.61
C ILE A 3 -45.83 -5.45 12.80
N ALA A 4 -46.53 -6.05 13.77
CA ALA A 4 -47.05 -5.38 14.96
C ALA A 4 -46.00 -5.06 16.06
N HIS A 5 -44.77 -5.59 16.01
CA HIS A 5 -43.79 -5.47 17.11
C HIS A 5 -42.47 -4.79 16.73
N GLY A 6 -42.51 -3.77 15.88
CA GLY A 6 -41.36 -2.87 15.67
C GLY A 6 -41.01 -2.55 14.22
N ALA A 7 -41.62 -3.22 13.24
CA ALA A 7 -41.38 -2.94 11.82
C ALA A 7 -41.92 -1.58 11.36
N ALA A 8 -42.92 -1.02 12.06
CA ALA A 8 -43.54 0.26 11.76
C ALA A 8 -42.78 1.48 12.35
N ALA A 9 -41.85 1.25 13.27
CA ALA A 9 -41.11 2.33 13.94
C ALA A 9 -40.28 3.14 12.91
N PRO A 10 -40.32 4.49 12.95
CA PRO A 10 -39.62 5.34 11.98
C PRO A 10 -38.13 5.02 11.84
N ALA A 11 -37.45 4.71 12.95
CA ALA A 11 -36.04 4.34 12.96
C ALA A 11 -35.76 3.00 12.24
N VAL A 12 -36.69 2.04 12.32
CA VAL A 12 -36.57 0.74 11.64
C VAL A 12 -36.84 0.90 10.15
N LYS A 13 -37.84 1.71 9.77
CA LYS A 13 -38.10 2.07 8.37
C LYS A 13 -36.93 2.82 7.72
N ALA A 14 -36.31 3.77 8.44
CA ALA A 14 -35.14 4.50 7.96
C ALA A 14 -33.94 3.57 7.72
N LYS A 15 -33.64 2.67 8.66
CA LYS A 15 -32.58 1.66 8.47
C LYS A 15 -32.90 0.67 7.36
N ALA A 16 -34.16 0.27 7.18
CA ALA A 16 -34.57 -0.58 6.07
C ALA A 16 -34.41 0.14 4.72
N ALA A 17 -34.78 1.42 4.63
CA ALA A 17 -34.57 2.24 3.44
C ALA A 17 -33.08 2.42 3.13
N GLU A 18 -32.24 2.67 4.14
CA GLU A 18 -30.78 2.75 3.98
C GLU A 18 -30.21 1.43 3.42
N ARG A 19 -30.66 0.28 3.91
CA ARG A 19 -30.24 -1.04 3.40
C ARG A 19 -30.62 -1.24 1.93
N VAL A 20 -31.84 -0.85 1.54
CA VAL A 20 -32.30 -0.93 0.15
C VAL A 20 -31.46 0.01 -0.75
N GLN A 21 -31.13 1.21 -0.27
CA GLN A 21 -30.27 2.13 -1.03
C GLN A 21 -28.84 1.59 -1.17
N ARG A 22 -28.26 1.01 -0.10
CA ARG A 22 -26.96 0.34 -0.18
C ARG A 22 -26.97 -0.84 -1.14
N GLN A 23 -28.03 -1.66 -1.16
CA GLN A 23 -28.17 -2.76 -2.12
C GLN A 23 -28.27 -2.26 -3.56
N LYS A 24 -29.05 -1.20 -3.82
CA LYS A 24 -29.14 -0.57 -5.14
C LYS A 24 -27.81 0.01 -5.61
N ALA A 25 -27.09 0.69 -4.71
CA ALA A 25 -25.76 1.22 -5.01
C ALA A 25 -24.76 0.09 -5.29
N GLY A 26 -24.74 -0.96 -4.48
CA GLY A 26 -23.90 -2.15 -4.69
C GLY A 26 -24.19 -2.84 -6.03
N ALA A 27 -25.47 -3.02 -6.38
CA ALA A 27 -25.86 -3.59 -7.67
C ALA A 27 -25.40 -2.73 -8.86
N ARG A 28 -25.47 -1.39 -8.72
CA ARG A 28 -25.00 -0.46 -9.75
C ARG A 28 -23.48 -0.51 -9.91
N LEU A 29 -22.73 -0.62 -8.82
CA LEU A 29 -21.27 -0.76 -8.84
C LEU A 29 -20.84 -2.08 -9.48
N MET A 30 -21.49 -3.19 -9.13
CA MET A 30 -21.24 -4.49 -9.78
C MET A 30 -21.56 -4.47 -11.27
N ALA A 31 -22.63 -3.78 -11.69
CA ALA A 31 -22.95 -3.60 -13.11
C ALA A 31 -21.90 -2.78 -13.88
N MET A 32 -21.09 -1.97 -13.18
CA MET A 32 -19.94 -1.25 -13.75
C MET A 32 -18.65 -2.07 -13.72
N GLY A 33 -18.72 -3.36 -13.34
CA GLY A 33 -17.54 -4.22 -13.18
C GLY A 33 -16.71 -3.92 -11.93
N ILE A 34 -17.22 -3.11 -11.00
CA ILE A 34 -16.54 -2.81 -9.74
C ILE A 34 -16.89 -3.91 -8.75
N GLU A 35 -15.90 -4.65 -8.30
CA GLU A 35 -16.07 -5.65 -7.25
C GLU A 35 -16.54 -4.98 -5.95
N VAL A 36 -17.69 -5.44 -5.46
CA VAL A 36 -18.25 -5.05 -4.16
C VAL A 36 -18.17 -6.28 -3.26
N GLY A 37 -16.99 -6.50 -2.68
CA GLY A 37 -16.70 -7.61 -1.78
C GLY A 37 -15.89 -7.16 -0.55
N PRO A 38 -15.66 -8.04 0.44
CA PRO A 38 -14.75 -7.75 1.53
C PRO A 38 -13.33 -7.67 0.99
N ALA A 39 -12.90 -6.47 0.58
CA ALA A 39 -11.50 -6.19 0.34
C ALA A 39 -10.74 -6.33 1.67
N ASP A 40 -9.51 -6.85 1.64
CA ASP A 40 -8.65 -6.81 2.83
C ASP A 40 -8.55 -5.33 3.25
N PRO A 41 -9.05 -4.97 4.46
CA PRO A 41 -9.04 -3.58 4.91
C PRO A 41 -7.65 -2.96 4.86
N LEU A 42 -6.63 -3.79 5.00
CA LEU A 42 -5.25 -3.36 4.96
C LEU A 42 -4.75 -3.07 3.54
N GLU A 43 -5.16 -3.86 2.55
CA GLU A 43 -4.84 -3.58 1.13
C GLU A 43 -5.50 -2.29 0.67
N VAL A 44 -6.74 -2.06 1.10
CA VAL A 44 -7.44 -0.79 0.86
C VAL A 44 -6.69 0.37 1.52
N LEU A 45 -6.26 0.21 2.78
CA LEU A 45 -5.52 1.24 3.49
C LEU A 45 -4.17 1.55 2.83
N GLN A 46 -3.43 0.52 2.41
CA GLN A 46 -2.17 0.67 1.69
C GLN A 46 -2.37 1.44 0.38
N LYS A 47 -3.40 1.07 -0.40
CA LYS A 47 -3.73 1.76 -1.65
C LYS A 47 -4.08 3.22 -1.42
N ARG A 48 -4.94 3.51 -0.43
CA ARG A 48 -5.34 4.90 -0.13
C ARG A 48 -4.21 5.73 0.43
N LEU A 49 -3.30 5.14 1.20
CA LEU A 49 -2.09 5.82 1.66
C LEU A 49 -1.21 6.21 0.47
N ALA A 50 -0.96 5.30 -0.48
CA ALA A 50 -0.17 5.59 -1.68
C ALA A 50 -0.82 6.68 -2.56
N GLU A 51 -2.14 6.66 -2.71
CA GLU A 51 -2.87 7.71 -3.44
C GLU A 51 -2.76 9.08 -2.75
N ALA A 52 -2.88 9.13 -1.41
CA ALA A 52 -2.75 10.37 -0.66
C ALA A 52 -1.33 10.94 -0.69
N ASP A 53 -0.32 10.06 -0.68
CA ASP A 53 1.09 10.41 -0.84
C ASP A 53 1.35 11.06 -2.20
N ALA A 54 0.88 10.44 -3.29
CA ALA A 54 1.00 10.99 -4.64
C ALA A 54 0.32 12.36 -4.81
N ILE A 55 -0.81 12.60 -4.14
CA ILE A 55 -1.46 13.92 -4.15
C ILE A 55 -0.64 14.94 -3.36
N THR A 56 0.02 14.50 -2.28
CA THR A 56 0.92 15.37 -1.49
C THR A 56 2.11 15.81 -2.32
N ASP A 57 2.70 14.91 -3.11
CA ASP A 57 3.79 15.22 -4.03
C ASP A 57 3.36 16.18 -5.14
N ALA A 58 2.22 15.92 -5.78
CA ALA A 58 1.69 16.82 -6.82
C ALA A 58 1.36 18.21 -6.27
N ALA A 59 0.81 18.30 -5.05
CA ALA A 59 0.57 19.58 -4.40
C ALA A 59 1.89 20.31 -4.06
N ALA A 60 2.94 19.58 -3.69
CA ALA A 60 4.26 20.15 -3.43
C ALA A 60 4.90 20.72 -4.70
N GLU A 61 4.77 20.03 -5.83
CA GLU A 61 5.22 20.51 -7.14
C GLU A 61 4.52 21.83 -7.49
N LEU A 62 3.19 21.87 -7.41
CA LEU A 62 2.42 23.10 -7.68
C LEU A 62 2.77 24.25 -6.72
N VAL A 63 3.06 23.97 -5.45
CA VAL A 63 3.51 25.00 -4.50
C VAL A 63 4.92 25.49 -4.84
N SER A 64 5.78 24.63 -5.38
CA SER A 64 7.14 25.02 -5.77
C SER A 64 7.19 25.97 -6.98
N GLU A 65 6.11 26.00 -7.77
CA GLU A 65 5.94 26.92 -8.90
C GLU A 65 5.45 28.32 -8.48
N LEU A 66 5.10 28.53 -7.20
CA LEU A 66 4.64 29.82 -6.71
C LEU A 66 5.80 30.80 -6.53
N ASP A 67 5.69 31.97 -7.16
CA ASP A 67 6.62 33.09 -6.95
C ASP A 67 6.55 33.66 -5.52
N ASP A 68 5.35 33.65 -4.92
CA ASP A 68 5.11 34.03 -3.53
C ASP A 68 4.06 33.11 -2.90
N ILE A 69 4.43 32.42 -1.83
CA ILE A 69 3.56 31.49 -1.09
C ILE A 69 2.49 32.21 -0.24
N ALA A 70 2.62 33.53 -0.04
CA ALA A 70 1.67 34.34 0.69
C ALA A 70 1.49 35.71 0.03
N PRO A 71 0.88 35.76 -1.18
CA PRO A 71 0.73 36.99 -1.93
C PRO A 71 -0.13 37.99 -1.16
N ALA A 72 0.21 39.27 -1.26
CA ALA A 72 -0.59 40.33 -0.68
C ALA A 72 -1.92 40.46 -1.46
N ASN A 73 -3.03 40.56 -0.73
CA ASN A 73 -4.32 40.92 -1.34
C ASN A 73 -4.35 42.43 -1.67
N HIS A 74 -5.46 42.88 -2.27
CA HIS A 74 -5.69 44.30 -2.60
C HIS A 74 -5.73 45.25 -1.39
N HIS A 75 -5.75 44.73 -0.16
CA HIS A 75 -5.67 45.46 1.10
C HIS A 75 -4.29 45.37 1.77
N GLY A 76 -3.32 44.67 1.16
CA GLY A 76 -1.99 44.45 1.73
C GLY A 76 -1.91 43.29 2.74
N ASP A 77 -3.00 42.57 3.02
CA ASP A 77 -2.94 41.38 3.87
C ASP A 77 -2.25 40.24 3.13
N ARG A 78 -1.31 39.58 3.80
CA ARG A 78 -0.66 38.38 3.29
C ARG A 78 -1.29 37.14 3.91
N LYS A 79 -1.82 36.26 3.07
CA LYS A 79 -2.36 34.96 3.49
C LYS A 79 -1.73 33.88 2.64
N PRO A 80 -1.48 32.68 3.20
CA PRO A 80 -0.98 31.56 2.43
C PRO A 80 -1.86 31.33 1.21
N ASP A 81 -1.21 31.11 0.06
CA ASP A 81 -1.87 30.75 -1.17
C ASP A 81 -2.76 29.52 -0.96
N ALA A 82 -3.84 29.42 -1.75
CA ALA A 82 -4.76 28.29 -1.67
C ALA A 82 -4.03 26.96 -1.87
N LEU A 83 -3.02 26.90 -2.76
CA LEU A 83 -2.21 25.70 -3.00
C LEU A 83 -1.42 25.27 -1.76
N VAL A 84 -0.86 26.23 -1.00
CA VAL A 84 -0.16 25.94 0.26
C VAL A 84 -1.10 25.35 1.30
N LYS A 85 -2.34 25.85 1.37
CA LYS A 85 -3.37 25.29 2.27
C LYS A 85 -3.78 23.88 1.85
N ILE A 86 -4.01 23.67 0.56
CA ILE A 86 -4.37 22.36 0.01
C ILE A 86 -3.25 21.35 0.28
N GLN A 87 -1.99 21.73 0.08
CA GLN A 87 -0.84 20.90 0.40
C GLN A 87 -0.83 20.52 1.90
N GLY A 88 -1.02 21.49 2.80
CA GLY A 88 -1.11 21.23 4.24
C GLY A 88 -2.26 20.28 4.62
N GLU A 89 -3.43 20.43 4.02
CA GLU A 89 -4.56 19.52 4.24
C GLU A 89 -4.27 18.08 3.80
N TRP A 90 -3.56 17.92 2.67
CA TRP A 90 -3.16 16.60 2.19
C TRP A 90 -2.08 15.96 3.05
N PHE A 91 -1.09 16.73 3.52
CA PHE A 91 -0.14 16.25 4.53
C PHE A 91 -0.85 15.71 5.79
N ASP A 92 -1.82 16.46 6.32
CA ASP A 92 -2.60 16.03 7.49
C ASP A 92 -3.39 14.74 7.23
N ARG A 93 -3.99 14.60 6.05
CA ARG A 93 -4.73 13.39 5.66
C ARG A 93 -3.80 12.19 5.51
N THR A 94 -2.67 12.37 4.82
CA THR A 94 -1.63 11.34 4.66
C THR A 94 -1.09 10.90 6.00
N ALA A 95 -0.80 11.83 6.92
CA ALA A 95 -0.34 11.52 8.28
C ALA A 95 -1.38 10.69 9.08
N ARG A 96 -2.67 11.01 8.96
CA ARG A 96 -3.74 10.23 9.62
C ARG A 96 -3.87 8.82 9.05
N LEU A 97 -3.77 8.67 7.73
CA LEU A 97 -3.79 7.36 7.07
C LEU A 97 -2.54 6.54 7.42
N ALA A 98 -1.36 7.16 7.45
CA ALA A 98 -0.12 6.52 7.86
C ALA A 98 -0.20 6.03 9.30
N LYS A 99 -0.70 6.86 10.22
CA LYS A 99 -0.94 6.47 11.61
C LYS A 99 -1.88 5.27 11.71
N LEU A 100 -3.03 5.32 11.04
CA LEU A 100 -3.97 4.20 11.01
C LEU A 100 -3.31 2.94 10.45
N GLY A 101 -2.45 3.09 9.44
CA GLY A 101 -1.64 2.02 8.88
C GLY A 101 -0.72 1.36 9.89
N LEU A 102 0.04 2.17 10.63
CA LEU A 102 0.95 1.72 11.68
C LEU A 102 0.18 1.02 12.82
N ASP A 103 -0.91 1.62 13.28
CA ASP A 103 -1.77 1.07 14.34
C ASP A 103 -2.38 -0.30 13.94
N ASN A 104 -2.59 -0.54 12.64
CA ASN A 104 -3.12 -1.79 12.10
C ASN A 104 -2.02 -2.73 11.55
N GLY A 105 -0.75 -2.47 11.86
CA GLY A 105 0.34 -3.39 11.56
C GLY A 105 0.82 -3.40 10.11
N LEU A 106 0.57 -2.34 9.31
CA LEU A 106 1.14 -2.20 7.96
C LEU A 106 2.67 -2.36 7.98
N ALA A 107 3.35 -1.75 8.96
CA ALA A 107 4.80 -1.86 9.09
C ALA A 107 5.28 -3.30 9.28
N LYS A 108 4.59 -4.06 10.15
CA LYS A 108 4.90 -5.47 10.39
C LYS A 108 4.69 -6.31 9.11
N LYS A 109 3.55 -6.12 8.43
CA LYS A 109 3.28 -6.84 7.17
C LYS A 109 4.22 -6.44 6.04
N ALA A 110 4.66 -5.18 5.98
CA ALA A 110 5.67 -4.74 5.03
C ALA A 110 7.02 -5.46 5.27
N LEU A 111 7.45 -5.56 6.52
CA LEU A 111 8.64 -6.32 6.90
C LEU A 111 8.50 -7.82 6.58
N GLU A 112 7.36 -8.43 6.91
CA GLU A 112 7.08 -9.84 6.57
C GLU A 112 7.12 -10.06 5.05
N ARG A 113 6.57 -9.13 4.27
CA ARG A 113 6.63 -9.19 2.80
C ARG A 113 8.05 -9.08 2.29
N LEU A 114 8.85 -8.15 2.82
CA LEU A 114 10.26 -8.01 2.46
C LEU A 114 11.07 -9.26 2.83
N SER A 115 10.80 -9.87 4.00
CA SER A 115 11.41 -11.15 4.40
C SER A 115 11.08 -12.25 3.39
N ARG A 116 9.80 -12.41 3.03
CA ARG A 116 9.37 -13.42 2.05
C ARG A 116 10.01 -13.19 0.67
N ILE A 117 10.11 -11.94 0.23
CA ILE A 117 10.79 -11.60 -1.04
C ILE A 117 12.27 -11.98 -0.93
N GLY A 118 12.94 -11.62 0.17
CA GLY A 118 14.34 -11.99 0.40
C GLY A 118 14.57 -13.49 0.46
N GLU A 119 13.69 -14.24 1.13
CA GLU A 119 13.71 -15.71 1.19
C GLU A 119 13.53 -16.32 -0.21
N THR A 120 12.60 -15.79 -1.00
CA THR A 120 12.35 -16.24 -2.38
C THR A 120 13.56 -15.98 -3.26
N GLN A 121 14.12 -14.76 -3.21
CA GLN A 121 15.32 -14.40 -3.97
C GLN A 121 16.53 -15.25 -3.56
N ALA A 122 16.70 -15.52 -2.27
CA ALA A 122 17.77 -16.38 -1.78
C ALA A 122 17.60 -17.82 -2.29
N ALA A 123 16.37 -18.34 -2.32
CA ALA A 123 16.08 -19.67 -2.86
C ALA A 123 16.38 -19.74 -4.37
N GLU A 124 15.92 -18.75 -5.14
CA GLU A 124 16.18 -18.62 -6.58
C GLU A 124 17.68 -18.53 -6.88
N MET A 125 18.45 -17.79 -6.07
CA MET A 125 19.90 -17.72 -6.22
C MET A 125 20.56 -19.09 -5.97
N VAL A 126 20.16 -19.79 -4.91
CA VAL A 126 20.70 -21.13 -4.60
C VAL A 126 20.37 -22.12 -5.72
N GLU A 127 19.16 -22.06 -6.26
CA GLU A 127 18.74 -22.88 -7.39
C GLU A 127 19.55 -22.57 -8.64
N ALA A 128 19.71 -21.29 -8.99
CA ALA A 128 20.52 -20.85 -10.13
C ALA A 128 21.99 -21.29 -10.01
N PHE A 129 22.62 -21.12 -8.83
CA PHE A 129 23.99 -21.61 -8.61
C PHE A 129 24.09 -23.13 -8.69
N THR A 130 23.09 -23.85 -8.17
CA THR A 130 23.06 -25.31 -8.21
C THR A 130 22.90 -25.81 -9.65
N ALA A 131 22.03 -25.17 -10.43
CA ALA A 131 21.85 -25.44 -11.85
C ALA A 131 23.15 -25.19 -12.61
N ALA A 132 23.79 -24.04 -12.42
CA ALA A 132 25.05 -23.69 -13.09
C ALA A 132 26.21 -24.66 -12.75
N ILE A 133 26.35 -25.10 -11.49
CA ILE A 133 27.39 -26.07 -11.11
C ILE A 133 27.11 -27.46 -11.69
N ASN A 134 25.84 -27.82 -11.84
CA ASN A 134 25.44 -29.11 -12.37
C ASN A 134 25.30 -29.12 -13.90
N ASP A 135 25.39 -27.94 -14.54
CA ASP A 135 25.30 -27.79 -15.98
C ASP A 135 26.34 -28.68 -16.70
N PRO A 136 25.92 -29.56 -17.61
CA PRO A 136 26.82 -30.39 -18.40
C PRO A 136 27.88 -29.57 -19.16
N ASP A 137 27.54 -28.36 -19.61
CA ASP A 137 28.42 -27.50 -20.41
C ASP A 137 29.57 -26.91 -19.58
N VAL A 138 29.40 -26.86 -18.25
CA VAL A 138 30.41 -26.37 -17.31
C VAL A 138 31.49 -27.44 -17.01
N ASN A 139 31.24 -28.70 -17.38
CA ASN A 139 32.19 -29.82 -17.38
C ASN A 139 33.06 -29.94 -16.11
N MET A 140 32.46 -29.73 -14.94
CA MET A 140 33.13 -29.88 -13.65
C MET A 140 33.19 -31.35 -13.20
N THR A 141 34.32 -31.76 -12.61
CA THR A 141 34.41 -33.06 -11.92
C THR A 141 33.58 -33.06 -10.63
N PRO A 142 33.20 -34.24 -10.10
CA PRO A 142 32.49 -34.32 -8.82
C PRO A 142 33.19 -33.59 -7.66
N GLU A 143 34.52 -33.64 -7.61
CA GLU A 143 35.34 -32.96 -6.61
C GLU A 143 35.28 -31.43 -6.77
N GLN A 144 35.33 -30.95 -8.01
CA GLN A 144 35.19 -29.52 -8.33
C GLN A 144 33.79 -29.01 -8.00
N LYS A 145 32.73 -29.78 -8.28
CA LYS A 145 31.35 -29.43 -7.89
C LYS A 145 31.22 -29.32 -6.37
N ALA A 146 31.80 -30.25 -5.62
CA ALA A 146 31.80 -30.21 -4.15
C ALA A 146 32.57 -28.99 -3.61
N ALA A 147 33.74 -28.68 -4.19
CA ALA A 147 34.53 -27.51 -3.83
C ALA A 147 33.80 -26.20 -4.15
N ALA A 148 33.14 -26.11 -5.31
CA ALA A 148 32.36 -24.96 -5.74
C ALA A 148 31.18 -24.68 -4.80
N LYS A 149 30.41 -25.71 -4.44
CA LYS A 149 29.32 -25.59 -3.45
C LYS A 149 29.83 -25.10 -2.09
N LYS A 150 30.96 -25.64 -1.62
CA LYS A 150 31.58 -25.22 -0.35
C LYS A 150 32.06 -23.76 -0.40
N ALA A 151 32.66 -23.34 -1.51
CA ALA A 151 33.09 -21.97 -1.72
C ALA A 151 31.90 -21.01 -1.78
N ALA A 152 30.87 -21.31 -2.57
CA ALA A 152 29.65 -20.51 -2.67
C ALA A 152 28.97 -20.33 -1.30
N ALA A 153 28.81 -21.41 -0.52
CA ALA A 153 28.25 -21.34 0.82
C ALA A 153 29.08 -20.46 1.78
N ARG A 154 30.41 -20.50 1.68
CA ARG A 154 31.30 -19.64 2.48
C ARG A 154 31.13 -18.17 2.11
N HIS A 155 31.07 -17.84 0.82
CA HIS A 155 30.93 -16.46 0.36
C HIS A 155 29.54 -15.89 0.67
N LEU A 156 28.48 -16.69 0.56
CA LEU A 156 27.13 -16.28 0.96
C LEU A 156 27.04 -15.94 2.45
N ARG A 157 27.65 -16.75 3.32
CA ARG A 157 27.70 -16.47 4.77
C ARG A 157 28.47 -15.19 5.11
N ALA A 158 29.52 -14.89 4.35
CA ALA A 158 30.33 -13.68 4.57
C ALA A 158 29.60 -12.39 4.14
N GLN A 159 28.52 -12.48 3.36
CA GLN A 159 27.72 -11.33 2.93
C GLN A 159 26.39 -11.17 3.68
N ALA A 160 26.04 -12.10 4.58
CA ALA A 160 24.86 -11.94 5.42
C ALA A 160 25.11 -10.78 6.41
N PRO A 161 24.25 -9.74 6.46
CA PRO A 161 24.35 -8.69 7.47
C PRO A 161 24.13 -9.29 8.87
N GLU A 162 24.87 -8.79 9.88
CA GLU A 162 24.68 -9.13 11.30
C GLU A 162 23.30 -8.72 11.83
#